data_AF-A0AAD3SIN3-F1
#
_entry.id   AF-A0AAD3SIN3-F1
#
_cell.length_a   1.000
_cell.length_b   1.000
_cell.length_c   1.000
_cell.angle_alpha   90.00
_cell.angle_beta   90.00
_cell.angle_gamma   90.00
#
_symmetry.space_group_name_H-M   'P 1'
#
loop_
_entity.id
_entity.type
_entity.pdbx_description
1 polymer ?
#
loop_
_entity_poly.entity_id
_entity_poly.type
_entity_poly.pdbx_seq_one_letter_code
_entity_poly.pdbx_strand_id
1 'polypeptide(L)'
;MVIPPPLRPLRVTEFLKPYVLKMHFTNKFVHAQVIHSPSATVAASASSQEKALRPSLGITRDVAAAALIGKVLGERLLVKNIPAVSVFLKREQKYHGKVKAVIDSLRDAGVKLL
;
A
#
# COMPACT_ATOMS: atom_id res chain seq x y z
N MET A 1 -3.87 34.18 18.06
CA MET A 1 -3.83 32.80 18.60
C MET A 1 -4.75 31.95 17.72
N VAL A 2 -4.18 31.15 16.81
CA VAL A 2 -4.99 30.36 15.84
C VAL A 2 -5.53 29.15 16.59
N ILE A 3 -6.85 29.12 16.82
CA ILE A 3 -7.50 27.95 17.39
C ILE A 3 -7.38 26.83 16.35
N PRO A 4 -6.73 25.70 16.66
CA PRO A 4 -6.68 24.60 15.72
C PRO A 4 -8.12 24.14 15.44
N PRO A 5 -8.46 23.85 14.18
CA PRO A 5 -9.80 23.37 13.86
C PRO A 5 -10.12 22.14 14.72
N PRO A 6 -11.40 21.96 15.11
CA PRO A 6 -11.78 20.82 15.93
C PRO A 6 -11.37 19.52 15.23
N LEU A 7 -10.72 18.64 15.99
CA LEU A 7 -10.35 17.31 15.49
C LEU A 7 -11.63 16.63 15.01
N ARG A 8 -11.65 16.25 13.73
CA ARG A 8 -12.78 15.51 13.17
C ARG A 8 -12.90 14.19 13.94
N PRO A 9 -14.07 13.85 14.52
CA PRO A 9 -14.21 12.57 15.19
C PRO A 9 -13.93 11.45 14.17
N LEU A 10 -13.05 10.53 14.52
CA LEU A 10 -12.71 9.38 13.69
C LEU A 10 -13.99 8.58 13.43
N ARG A 11 -14.27 8.24 12.17
CA ARG A 11 -15.48 7.51 11.84
C ARG A 11 -15.35 6.08 12.39
N VAL A 12 -16.34 5.63 13.15
CA VAL A 12 -16.38 4.26 13.72
C VAL A 12 -16.21 3.18 12.65
N THR A 13 -16.61 3.46 11.41
CA THR A 13 -16.44 2.58 10.24
C THR A 13 -14.98 2.33 9.84
N GLU A 14 -14.03 3.18 10.25
CA GLU A 14 -12.59 3.00 9.98
C GLU A 14 -11.98 1.84 10.79
N PHE A 15 -12.62 1.43 11.89
CA PHE A 15 -12.17 0.32 12.73
C PHE A 15 -12.63 -1.06 12.23
N LEU A 16 -13.66 -1.12 11.39
CA LEU A 16 -14.14 -2.38 10.78
C LEU A 16 -13.20 -2.94 9.70
N LYS A 17 -12.35 -2.07 9.14
CA LYS A 17 -11.35 -2.40 8.11
C LYS A 17 -9.97 -1.91 8.58
N PRO A 18 -9.29 -2.67 9.47
CA PRO A 18 -8.13 -2.16 10.21
C PRO A 18 -6.92 -1.92 9.32
N TYR A 19 -6.73 -2.69 8.26
CA TYR A 19 -5.57 -2.58 7.37
C TYR A 19 -5.94 -1.95 6.03
N VAL A 20 -5.31 -0.80 5.73
CA VAL A 20 -5.57 -0.03 4.52
C VAL A 20 -4.30 0.06 3.67
N LEU A 21 -4.38 -0.44 2.42
CA LEU A 21 -3.34 -0.29 1.41
C LEU A 21 -3.44 1.10 0.78
N LYS A 22 -2.35 1.87 0.87
CA LYS A 22 -2.14 3.12 0.14
C LYS A 22 -0.98 2.96 -0.83
N MET A 23 -1.24 3.33 -2.08
CA MET A 23 -0.24 3.29 -3.15
C MET A 23 0.13 4.70 -3.59
N HIS A 24 1.43 4.93 -3.77
CA HIS A 24 1.98 6.18 -4.25
C HIS A 24 2.94 5.95 -5.41
N PHE A 25 2.61 6.54 -6.56
CA PHE A 25 3.42 6.48 -7.76
C PHE A 25 4.01 7.87 -7.99
N THR A 26 5.34 7.94 -8.01
CA THR A 26 6.06 9.12 -8.49
C THR A 26 6.65 8.82 -9.86
N ASN A 27 7.18 9.86 -10.53
CA ASN A 27 7.82 9.71 -11.84
C ASN A 27 9.05 8.78 -11.81
N LYS A 28 9.64 8.54 -10.64
CA LYS A 28 10.85 7.72 -10.45
C LYS A 28 10.61 6.44 -9.67
N PHE A 29 9.72 6.47 -8.67
CA PHE A 29 9.57 5.37 -7.72
C PHE A 29 8.12 5.00 -7.50
N VAL A 30 7.92 3.70 -7.25
CA VAL A 30 6.67 3.12 -6.77
C VAL A 30 6.82 2.81 -5.29
N HIS A 31 5.80 3.20 -4.52
CA HIS A 31 5.67 2.93 -3.09
C HIS A 31 4.30 2.35 -2.79
N ALA A 32 4.27 1.35 -1.91
CA ALA A 32 3.04 0.76 -1.40
C ALA A 32 3.18 0.55 0.12
N GLN A 33 2.16 0.92 0.87
CA GLN A 33 2.15 0.84 2.32
C GLN A 33 0.80 0.34 2.82
N VAL A 34 0.83 -0.53 3.82
CA VAL A 34 -0.35 -0.97 4.57
C VAL A 34 -0.31 -0.33 5.93
N ILE A 35 -1.34 0.45 6.23
CA ILE A 35 -1.48 1.22 7.46
C ILE A 35 -2.56 0.57 8.32
N HIS A 36 -2.28 0.46 9.61
CA HIS A 36 -3.25 0.08 10.62
C HIS A 36 -4.03 1.32 11.07
N SER A 37 -5.29 1.46 10.67
CA SER A 37 -6.12 2.65 10.94
C SER A 37 -6.26 2.97 12.45
N PRO A 38 -6.52 2.00 13.34
CA PRO A 38 -6.70 2.26 14.77
C PRO A 38 -5.47 2.83 15.48
N SER A 39 -4.29 2.31 15.15
CA SER A 39 -3.05 2.73 15.82
C SER A 39 -2.22 3.73 14.99
N ALA A 40 -2.70 4.10 13.81
CA ALA A 40 -1.99 4.94 12.83
C ALA A 40 -0.55 4.49 12.50
N THR A 41 -0.22 3.20 12.71
CA THR A 41 1.10 2.65 12.43
C THR A 41 1.17 2.01 11.05
N VAL A 42 2.37 1.99 10.45
CA VAL A 42 2.60 1.28 9.19
C VAL A 42 2.86 -0.19 9.51
N ALA A 43 1.91 -1.05 9.17
CA ALA A 43 2.01 -2.48 9.38
C ALA A 43 3.03 -3.10 8.42
N ALA A 44 3.01 -2.74 7.14
CA ALA A 44 4.00 -3.16 6.17
C ALA A 44 4.22 -2.07 5.12
N SER A 45 5.45 -1.94 4.62
CA SER A 45 5.77 -1.04 3.52
C SER A 45 6.63 -1.79 2.52
N ALA A 46 6.53 -1.41 1.25
CA ALA A 46 7.40 -1.87 0.18
C ALA A 46 7.63 -0.72 -0.79
N SER A 47 8.89 -0.49 -1.17
CA SER A 47 9.21 0.51 -2.19
C SER A 47 10.42 0.17 -3.05
N SER A 48 10.37 0.62 -4.30
CA SER A 48 11.51 0.57 -5.24
C SER A 48 12.75 1.34 -4.75
N GLN A 49 12.63 2.16 -3.71
CA GLN A 49 13.74 2.92 -3.13
C GLN A 49 14.51 2.13 -2.06
N GLU A 50 14.00 0.99 -1.62
CA GLU A 50 14.68 0.17 -0.62
C GLU A 50 16.06 -0.28 -1.12
N LYS A 51 17.07 -0.18 -0.25
CA LYS A 51 18.45 -0.56 -0.60
C LYS A 51 18.56 -2.00 -1.10
N ALA A 52 17.72 -2.90 -0.56
CA ALA A 52 17.67 -4.30 -0.97
C ALA A 52 17.07 -4.51 -2.38
N LEU A 53 16.11 -3.66 -2.80
CA LEU A 53 15.40 -3.82 -4.07
C LEU A 53 15.99 -2.97 -5.20
N ARG A 54 16.71 -1.90 -4.86
CA ARG A 54 17.44 -1.05 -5.82
C ARG A 54 18.33 -1.81 -6.81
N PRO A 55 19.18 -2.77 -6.40
CA PRO A 55 20.05 -3.47 -7.35
C PRO A 55 19.29 -4.46 -8.23
N SER A 56 18.15 -5.00 -7.76
CA SER A 56 17.33 -5.96 -8.52
C SER A 56 16.44 -5.30 -9.58
N LEU A 57 16.24 -3.99 -9.52
CA LEU A 57 15.33 -3.25 -10.39
C LEU A 57 16.12 -2.40 -11.38
N GLY A 58 16.28 -2.88 -12.61
CA GLY A 58 16.87 -2.08 -13.70
C GLY A 58 16.05 -0.81 -13.99
N ILE A 59 14.72 -0.89 -13.89
CA ILE A 59 13.81 0.25 -13.97
C ILE A 59 12.88 0.25 -12.76
N THR A 60 12.81 1.38 -12.04
CA THR A 60 12.10 1.51 -10.76
C THR A 60 10.65 1.97 -10.89
N ARG A 61 10.18 2.26 -12.10
CA ARG A 61 8.87 2.89 -12.36
C ARG A 61 7.90 2.09 -13.22
N ASP A 62 8.32 0.97 -13.79
CA ASP A 62 7.50 0.24 -14.75
C ASP A 62 6.45 -0.64 -14.08
N VAL A 63 5.58 -1.22 -14.90
CA VAL A 63 4.55 -2.17 -14.46
C VAL A 63 5.19 -3.41 -13.81
N ALA A 64 6.35 -3.84 -14.32
CA ALA A 64 7.14 -4.93 -13.73
C ALA A 64 7.63 -4.58 -12.32
N ALA A 65 8.11 -3.34 -12.10
CA ALA A 65 8.53 -2.88 -10.79
C ALA A 65 7.35 -2.82 -9.80
N ALA A 66 6.19 -2.37 -10.27
CA ALA A 66 4.97 -2.35 -9.48
C ALA A 66 4.51 -3.77 -9.08
N ALA A 67 4.62 -4.74 -9.99
CA ALA A 67 4.32 -6.13 -9.70
C ALA A 67 5.28 -6.73 -8.65
N LEU A 68 6.59 -6.49 -8.81
CA LEU A 68 7.61 -6.93 -7.83
C LEU A 68 7.36 -6.36 -6.44
N ILE A 69 7.03 -5.06 -6.34
CA ILE A 69 6.69 -4.43 -5.07
C ILE A 69 5.42 -5.03 -4.46
N GLY A 70 4.41 -5.35 -5.27
CA GLY A 70 3.20 -6.02 -4.82
C GLY A 70 3.47 -7.40 -4.23
N LYS A 71 4.34 -8.18 -4.87
CA LYS A 71 4.78 -9.51 -4.37
C LYS A 71 5.50 -9.40 -3.02
N VAL A 72 6.53 -8.55 -2.95
CA VAL A 72 7.30 -8.33 -1.71
C VAL A 72 6.41 -7.83 -0.58
N LEU A 73 5.45 -6.95 -0.89
CA LEU A 73 4.49 -6.48 0.11
C LEU A 73 3.58 -7.62 0.60
N GLY A 74 3.09 -8.46 -0.31
CA GLY A 74 2.29 -9.64 0.02
C GLY A 74 3.02 -10.59 0.96
N GLU A 75 4.27 -10.93 0.64
CA GLU A 75 5.13 -11.77 1.50
C GLU A 75 5.29 -11.17 2.91
N ARG A 76 5.54 -9.85 2.99
CA ARG A 76 5.65 -9.14 4.28
C ARG A 76 4.35 -9.17 5.08
N LEU A 77 3.19 -9.13 4.41
CA LEU A 77 1.88 -9.22 5.06
C LEU A 77 1.59 -10.63 5.58
N LEU A 78 1.97 -11.66 4.83
CA LEU A 78 1.87 -13.06 5.26
C LEU A 78 2.71 -13.32 6.50
N VAL A 79 3.97 -12.86 6.52
CA VAL A 79 4.86 -12.99 7.70
C VAL A 79 4.26 -12.30 8.93
N LYS A 80 3.53 -11.21 8.74
CA LYS A 80 2.84 -10.47 9.81
C LYS A 80 1.46 -11.01 10.14
N ASN A 81 1.02 -12.11 9.52
CA ASN A 81 -0.30 -12.72 9.69
C ASN A 81 -1.46 -11.74 9.43
N ILE A 82 -1.34 -10.91 8.38
CA ILE A 82 -2.38 -9.96 7.96
C ILE A 82 -3.10 -10.54 6.73
N PRO A 83 -4.26 -11.21 6.89
CA PRO A 83 -4.92 -11.92 5.79
C PRO A 83 -5.80 -11.01 4.92
N ALA A 84 -6.22 -9.85 5.43
CA ALA A 84 -7.18 -8.99 4.75
C ALA A 84 -6.75 -7.53 4.77
N VAL A 85 -6.78 -6.90 3.59
CA VAL A 85 -6.38 -5.49 3.39
C VAL A 85 -7.40 -4.79 2.52
N SER A 86 -7.82 -3.60 2.93
CA SER A 86 -8.73 -2.75 2.16
C SER A 86 -7.95 -1.81 1.26
N VAL A 87 -8.38 -1.66 0.00
CA VAL A 87 -7.65 -0.81 -0.96
C VAL A 87 -8.17 0.63 -0.88
N PHE A 88 -7.26 1.58 -0.65
CA PHE A 88 -7.58 3.00 -0.75
C PHE A 88 -6.93 3.60 -2.01
N LEU A 89 -7.78 3.99 -2.96
CA LEU A 89 -7.38 4.69 -4.17
C LEU A 89 -7.61 6.19 -4.01
N LYS A 90 -6.64 7.00 -4.44
CA LYS A 90 -6.85 8.46 -4.59
C LYS A 90 -7.86 8.71 -5.73
N ARG A 91 -8.55 9.86 -5.73
CA ARG A 91 -9.53 10.23 -6.77
C ARG A 91 -9.01 10.08 -8.22
N GLU A 92 -7.73 10.31 -8.43
CA GLU A 92 -7.08 10.24 -9.74
C GLU A 92 -6.60 8.82 -10.11
N GLN A 93 -6.51 7.91 -9.14
CA GLN A 93 -6.03 6.55 -9.33
C GLN A 93 -7.19 5.65 -9.76
N LYS A 94 -7.17 5.26 -11.04
CA LYS A 94 -8.06 4.23 -11.57
C LYS A 94 -7.39 2.86 -11.50
N TYR A 95 -8.19 1.80 -11.47
CA TYR A 95 -7.71 0.42 -11.56
C TYR A 95 -7.15 0.15 -12.97
N HIS A 96 -5.92 0.59 -13.21
CA HIS A 96 -5.27 0.48 -14.51
C HIS A 96 -3.74 0.50 -14.36
N GLY A 97 -3.04 -0.07 -15.34
CA GLY A 97 -1.57 -0.05 -15.43
C GLY A 97 -0.89 -0.51 -14.13
N LYS A 98 -0.13 0.42 -13.51
CA LYS A 98 0.67 0.13 -12.31
C LYS A 98 -0.20 -0.21 -11.09
N VAL A 99 -1.35 0.44 -10.93
CA VAL A 99 -2.28 0.18 -9.82
C VAL A 99 -2.81 -1.26 -9.91
N LYS A 100 -3.20 -1.67 -11.11
CA LYS A 100 -3.64 -3.03 -11.39
C LYS A 100 -2.55 -4.05 -11.08
N ALA A 101 -1.31 -3.81 -11.50
CA ALA A 101 -0.20 -4.73 -11.26
C ALA A 101 0.11 -4.96 -9.77
N VAL A 102 0.03 -3.92 -8.92
CA VAL A 102 0.22 -4.07 -7.47
C VAL A 102 -0.91 -4.92 -6.88
N ILE A 103 -2.15 -4.64 -7.27
CA ILE A 103 -3.33 -5.34 -6.75
C ILE A 103 -3.37 -6.80 -7.18
N ASP A 104 -3.11 -7.09 -8.46
CA ASP A 104 -3.04 -8.45 -8.98
C ASP A 104 -1.92 -9.24 -8.25
N SER A 105 -0.75 -8.62 -8.06
CA SER A 105 0.36 -9.28 -7.34
C SER A 105 0.07 -9.55 -5.86
N LEU A 106 -0.73 -8.70 -5.20
CA LEU A 106 -1.17 -8.94 -3.82
C LEU A 106 -2.19 -10.07 -3.74
N ARG A 107 -3.06 -10.21 -4.75
CA ARG A 107 -3.98 -11.34 -4.87
C ARG A 107 -3.23 -12.65 -5.08
N ASP A 108 -2.24 -12.65 -5.96
CA ASP A 108 -1.39 -13.82 -6.23
C ASP A 108 -0.60 -14.24 -4.98
N ALA A 109 -0.21 -13.28 -4.13
CA ALA A 109 0.40 -13.55 -2.83
C ALA A 109 -0.59 -14.04 -1.76
N GLY A 110 -1.87 -14.23 -2.08
CA GLY A 110 -2.88 -14.80 -1.17
C GLY A 110 -3.49 -13.80 -0.18
N VAL A 111 -3.27 -12.50 -0.35
CA VAL A 111 -3.88 -11.47 0.51
C VAL A 111 -5.32 -11.21 0.04
N LYS A 112 -6.29 -11.34 0.94
CA LYS A 112 -7.70 -11.05 0.65
C LYS A 112 -7.93 -9.55 0.57
N LEU A 113 -8.45 -9.07 -0.55
CA LEU A 113 -8.77 -7.66 -0.75
C LEU A 113 -10.24 -7.39 -0.44
N LEU A 114 -10.51 -6.38 0.40
CA LEU A 114 -11.85 -5.96 0.88
C LEU A 114 -12.24 -4.55 0.41
#